data_AF-A0A552V696-F1
#
_entry.id   AF-A0A552V696-F1
#
_cell.length_a   1.000
_cell.length_b   1.000
_cell.length_c   1.000
_cell.angle_alpha   90.00
_cell.angle_beta   90.00
_cell.angle_gamma   90.00
#
_symmetry.space_group_name_H-M   'P 1'
#
loop_
_entity.id
_entity.type
_entity.pdbx_description
1 polymer ?
#
loop_
_entity_poly.entity_id
_entity_poly.type
_entity_poly.pdbx_seq_one_letter_code
_entity_poly.pdbx_strand_id
1 'polypeptide(L)'
;MSFINRLSNASNSSEDLTEFIQNNSIEIYDFFISQRNSSIIIHKTEIENYILPKYITFRQLDFTDSKNQTFLFCLMDVSQRFGLATEFQQLFNLANQHNVSLNSRLNATSKFLIGINTISDYENIINEVLSNLSASFLKEEDNEQKTIATLIQYYTEVFYNFGQQNIERVIEFRNKLLEELQKEEYKFLYTKSIYEVLSYSLDNIDDLYQAVHTKLDEILERASQYLAFNIEPHLIELDTHYSHLLTEISANFSEIRNLCVELYSVVSSDEIFRSLQRGVKVLTEQNQLLAYLHSYGKMHQAKMISAIRPIEEKDLQEELEVYDWGCGQGLASVCFLEHLINQETHYSIKNFTLIEPSEIAIKRASLHIRKFTKKTQIITINKDLDSLESTDFESKENNTKIHLFSNILDVDLFSMSDLINLIKDNFKGKNIFICVSPHVSNFKTERIDSFVDSFSNNLNFKLIADISERNGEWVGTTWSRVIRVFKLSF
;
A
#
# COMPACT_ATOMS: atom_id res chain seq x y z
N MET A 1 27.10 -1.61 11.37
CA MET A 1 26.31 -2.37 12.35
C MET A 1 24.97 -2.67 11.70
N SER A 2 24.49 -3.92 11.68
CA SER A 2 23.19 -4.24 11.04
C SER A 2 22.04 -3.48 11.73
N PHE A 3 20.93 -3.28 11.02
CA PHE A 3 19.73 -2.62 11.56
C PHE A 3 19.28 -3.26 12.88
N ILE A 4 19.14 -4.59 12.92
CA ILE A 4 18.74 -5.33 14.13
C ILE A 4 19.70 -5.12 15.30
N ASN A 5 21.01 -4.99 15.04
CA ASN A 5 21.96 -4.68 16.10
C ASN A 5 21.78 -3.26 16.68
N ARG A 6 21.49 -2.26 15.84
CA ARG A 6 21.18 -0.90 16.32
C ARG A 6 19.88 -0.89 17.15
N LEU A 7 18.84 -1.57 16.64
CA LEU A 7 17.56 -1.70 17.32
C LEU A 7 17.70 -2.44 18.67
N SER A 8 18.48 -3.53 18.70
CA SER A 8 18.75 -4.30 19.93
C SER A 8 19.50 -3.48 20.98
N ASN A 9 20.47 -2.66 20.55
CA ASN A 9 21.20 -1.75 21.43
C ASN A 9 20.29 -0.64 21.99
N ALA A 10 19.41 -0.07 21.15
CA ALA A 10 18.42 0.91 21.60
C ALA A 10 17.37 0.29 22.55
N SER A 11 17.14 -1.02 22.47
CA SER A 11 16.17 -1.73 23.32
C SER A 11 16.69 -2.07 24.73
N ASN A 12 17.76 -1.42 25.20
CA ASN A 12 18.28 -1.59 26.55
C ASN A 12 17.48 -0.80 27.60
N SER A 13 16.78 0.26 27.20
CA SER A 13 15.86 1.02 28.03
C SER A 13 14.63 1.42 27.21
N SER A 14 13.51 1.73 27.89
CA SER A 14 12.28 2.17 27.20
C SER A 14 12.43 3.57 26.59
N GLU A 15 13.24 4.42 27.21
CA GLU A 15 13.54 5.79 26.76
C GLU A 15 14.34 5.74 25.45
N ASP A 16 15.45 5.00 25.42
CA ASP A 16 16.29 4.83 24.23
C ASP A 16 15.52 4.16 23.08
N LEU A 17 14.68 3.17 23.39
CA LEU A 17 13.84 2.51 22.39
C LEU A 17 12.79 3.46 21.82
N THR A 18 12.16 4.28 22.66
CA THR A 18 11.19 5.28 22.21
C THR A 18 11.88 6.27 21.27
N GLU A 19 13.04 6.82 21.66
CA GLU A 19 13.80 7.74 20.81
C GLU A 19 14.21 7.08 19.49
N PHE A 20 14.64 5.81 19.53
CA PHE A 20 14.98 5.06 18.33
C PHE A 20 13.77 4.88 17.40
N ILE A 21 12.61 4.48 17.93
CA ILE A 21 11.37 4.33 17.16
C ILE A 21 10.96 5.66 16.52
N GLN A 22 11.01 6.76 17.28
CA GLN A 22 10.63 8.09 16.78
C GLN A 22 11.50 8.54 15.60
N ASN A 23 12.80 8.25 15.67
CA ASN A 23 13.77 8.70 14.67
C ASN A 23 13.95 7.73 13.48
N ASN A 24 13.53 6.46 13.62
CA ASN A 24 13.77 5.41 12.63
C ASN A 24 12.48 4.67 12.22
N SER A 25 11.30 5.26 12.42
CA SER A 25 9.99 4.62 12.13
C SER A 25 9.89 4.11 10.69
N ILE A 26 10.37 4.89 9.72
CA ILE A 26 10.38 4.53 8.30
C ILE A 26 11.30 3.33 8.06
N GLU A 27 12.51 3.35 8.60
CA GLU A 27 13.47 2.26 8.43
C GLU A 27 12.99 0.97 9.11
N ILE A 28 12.35 1.07 10.29
CA ILE A 28 11.69 -0.05 10.97
C ILE A 28 10.62 -0.66 10.06
N TYR A 29 9.74 0.18 9.51
CA TYR A 29 8.66 -0.27 8.64
C TYR A 29 9.21 -0.92 7.37
N ASP A 30 10.16 -0.25 6.71
CA ASP A 30 10.76 -0.77 5.49
C ASP A 30 11.47 -2.09 5.74
N PHE A 31 12.16 -2.24 6.88
CA PHE A 31 12.85 -3.47 7.27
C PHE A 31 11.89 -4.64 7.52
N PHE A 32 10.86 -4.46 8.35
CA PHE A 32 10.00 -5.57 8.76
C PHE A 32 8.87 -5.86 7.76
N ILE A 33 8.27 -4.82 7.19
CA ILE A 33 7.07 -4.92 6.35
C ILE A 33 7.44 -4.91 4.86
N SER A 34 8.23 -3.93 4.42
CA SER A 34 8.44 -3.71 2.99
C SER A 34 9.47 -4.68 2.38
N GLN A 35 10.35 -5.32 3.15
CA GLN A 35 11.41 -6.19 2.60
C GLN A 35 10.90 -7.48 1.93
N ARG A 36 11.63 -7.88 0.88
CA ARG A 36 11.47 -9.18 0.21
C ARG A 36 11.78 -10.32 1.18
N ASN A 37 11.12 -11.48 1.01
CA ASN A 37 11.31 -12.59 1.93
C ASN A 37 12.74 -13.11 1.91
N SER A 38 13.29 -13.28 0.71
CA SER A 38 14.70 -13.64 0.49
C SER A 38 15.70 -12.71 1.18
N SER A 39 15.34 -11.44 1.42
CA SER A 39 16.18 -10.47 2.12
C SER A 39 15.99 -10.47 3.63
N ILE A 40 14.78 -10.71 4.14
CA ILE A 40 14.52 -10.68 5.59
C ILE A 40 14.77 -12.05 6.25
N ILE A 41 14.63 -13.16 5.51
CA ILE A 41 14.74 -14.52 6.06
C ILE A 41 16.13 -14.81 6.62
N ILE A 42 17.18 -14.18 6.08
CA ILE A 42 18.55 -14.30 6.59
C ILE A 42 18.69 -13.73 8.02
N HIS A 43 17.77 -12.85 8.43
CA HIS A 43 17.72 -12.26 9.76
C HIS A 43 16.76 -13.00 10.71
N LYS A 44 16.12 -14.11 10.30
CA LYS A 44 15.12 -14.83 11.12
C LYS A 44 15.63 -15.12 12.53
N THR A 45 16.80 -15.73 12.65
CA THR A 45 17.40 -16.06 13.96
C THR A 45 17.74 -14.82 14.79
N GLU A 46 18.14 -13.71 14.15
CA GLU A 46 18.42 -12.46 14.87
C GLU A 46 17.12 -11.83 15.41
N ILE A 47 16.04 -11.90 14.64
CA ILE A 47 14.71 -11.39 15.01
C ILE A 47 14.12 -12.21 16.16
N GLU A 48 14.19 -13.55 16.08
CA GLU A 48 13.76 -14.45 17.15
C GLU A 48 14.51 -14.15 18.47
N ASN A 49 15.84 -14.01 18.38
CA ASN A 49 16.68 -13.65 19.54
C ASN A 49 16.53 -12.19 20.00
N TYR A 50 15.75 -11.37 19.30
CA TYR A 50 15.49 -9.99 19.68
C TYR A 50 14.16 -9.85 20.43
N ILE A 51 13.07 -10.43 19.91
CA ILE A 51 11.70 -10.14 20.38
C ILE A 51 11.50 -10.55 21.84
N LEU A 52 11.67 -11.83 22.18
CA LEU A 52 11.41 -12.29 23.55
C LEU A 52 12.38 -11.70 24.57
N PRO A 53 13.71 -11.65 24.33
CA PRO A 53 14.64 -11.10 25.31
C PRO A 53 14.42 -9.61 25.62
N LYS A 54 13.89 -8.85 24.66
CA LYS A 54 13.61 -7.41 24.81
C LYS A 54 12.16 -7.10 25.20
N TYR A 55 11.31 -8.12 25.37
CA TYR A 55 9.89 -7.95 25.69
C TYR A 55 9.62 -7.07 26.92
N ILE A 56 10.46 -7.16 27.96
CA ILE A 56 10.31 -6.33 29.18
C ILE A 56 10.37 -4.84 28.83
N THR A 57 11.26 -4.45 27.91
CA THR A 57 11.38 -3.07 27.43
C THR A 57 10.14 -2.66 26.64
N PHE A 58 9.61 -3.54 25.78
CA PHE A 58 8.43 -3.23 24.96
C PHE A 58 7.19 -2.93 25.81
N ARG A 59 7.04 -3.61 26.95
CA ARG A 59 5.93 -3.41 27.90
C ARG A 59 5.91 -2.02 28.55
N GLN A 60 7.03 -1.31 28.49
CA GLN A 60 7.19 0.02 29.11
C GLN A 60 6.95 1.16 28.11
N LEU A 61 6.73 0.84 26.83
CA LEU A 61 6.45 1.84 25.80
C LEU A 61 5.08 2.48 26.01
N ASP A 62 4.98 3.76 25.61
CA ASP A 62 3.71 4.48 25.59
C ASP A 62 2.95 4.13 24.30
N PHE A 63 1.90 3.33 24.43
CA PHE A 63 1.04 2.94 23.31
C PHE A 63 -0.05 3.96 22.99
N THR A 64 -0.06 5.15 23.61
CA THR A 64 -0.83 6.28 23.08
C THR A 64 -0.17 6.89 21.83
N ASP A 65 1.13 6.67 21.66
CA ASP A 65 1.91 7.04 20.48
C ASP A 65 1.72 6.05 19.33
N SER A 66 1.43 6.57 18.14
CA SER A 66 1.12 5.78 16.94
C SER A 66 2.33 5.08 16.33
N LYS A 67 3.56 5.61 16.50
CA LYS A 67 4.79 4.93 16.06
C LYS A 67 5.11 3.74 16.94
N ASN A 68 4.89 3.83 18.24
CA ASN A 68 5.00 2.68 19.15
C ASN A 68 3.98 1.58 18.82
N GLN A 69 2.73 1.96 18.50
CA GLN A 69 1.73 1.00 18.00
C GLN A 69 2.18 0.34 16.68
N THR A 70 2.72 1.13 15.75
CA THR A 70 3.21 0.65 14.45
C THR A 70 4.43 -0.25 14.59
N PHE A 71 5.33 0.05 15.53
CA PHE A 71 6.46 -0.82 15.87
C PHE A 71 5.97 -2.18 16.38
N LEU A 72 4.99 -2.20 17.30
CA LEU A 72 4.38 -3.44 17.78
C LEU A 72 3.73 -4.24 16.64
N PHE A 73 3.02 -3.57 15.74
CA PHE A 73 2.46 -4.17 14.53
C PHE A 73 3.55 -4.80 13.65
N CYS A 74 4.66 -4.09 13.40
CA CYS A 74 5.78 -4.61 12.61
C CYS A 74 6.37 -5.89 13.19
N LEU A 75 6.53 -5.95 14.52
CA LEU A 75 7.04 -7.14 15.20
C LEU A 75 6.04 -8.31 15.12
N MET A 76 4.73 -8.04 15.22
CA MET A 76 3.71 -9.06 15.07
C MET A 76 3.64 -9.60 13.64
N ASP A 77 3.74 -8.71 12.64
CA ASP A 77 3.70 -9.08 11.23
C ASP A 77 4.87 -9.99 10.85
N VAL A 78 6.10 -9.63 11.26
CA VAL A 78 7.27 -10.47 11.00
C VAL A 78 7.24 -11.78 11.80
N SER A 79 6.67 -11.76 13.02
CA SER A 79 6.48 -12.98 13.82
C SER A 79 5.51 -13.93 13.13
N GLN A 80 4.40 -13.41 12.61
CA GLN A 80 3.50 -14.16 11.76
C GLN A 80 4.27 -14.72 10.56
N ARG A 81 4.91 -13.87 9.77
CA ARG A 81 5.63 -14.26 8.54
C ARG A 81 6.58 -15.45 8.73
N PHE A 82 7.24 -15.55 9.88
CA PHE A 82 8.20 -16.61 10.19
C PHE A 82 7.67 -17.75 11.06
N GLY A 83 6.38 -17.75 11.41
CA GLY A 83 5.76 -18.77 12.28
C GLY A 83 6.26 -18.72 13.73
N LEU A 84 6.67 -17.54 14.21
CA LEU A 84 7.17 -17.33 15.58
C LEU A 84 5.99 -17.23 16.56
N ALA A 85 5.35 -18.36 16.87
CA ALA A 85 4.09 -18.40 17.62
C ALA A 85 4.21 -17.81 19.04
N THR A 86 5.32 -18.07 19.75
CA THR A 86 5.52 -17.59 21.13
C THR A 86 5.71 -16.07 21.14
N GLU A 87 6.56 -15.56 20.25
CA GLU A 87 6.81 -14.14 20.00
C GLU A 87 5.49 -13.43 19.67
N PHE A 88 4.74 -13.96 18.70
CA PHE A 88 3.45 -13.43 18.28
C PHE A 88 2.48 -13.37 19.46
N GLN A 89 2.36 -14.43 20.25
CA GLN A 89 1.45 -14.48 21.40
C GLN A 89 1.78 -13.39 22.44
N GLN A 90 3.06 -13.19 22.77
CA GLN A 90 3.46 -12.17 23.75
C GLN A 90 3.16 -10.75 23.26
N LEU A 91 3.40 -10.49 21.97
CA LEU A 91 3.12 -9.20 21.34
C LEU A 91 1.60 -8.95 21.20
N PHE A 92 0.83 -9.97 20.84
CA PHE A 92 -0.64 -9.90 20.77
C PHE A 92 -1.26 -9.62 22.14
N ASN A 93 -0.77 -10.30 23.19
CA ASN A 93 -1.20 -10.03 24.56
C ASN A 93 -0.88 -8.60 24.97
N LEU A 94 0.30 -8.08 24.60
CA LEU A 94 0.68 -6.71 24.86
C LEU A 94 -0.25 -5.71 24.16
N ALA A 95 -0.55 -5.94 22.88
CA ALA A 95 -1.49 -5.12 22.13
C ALA A 95 -2.85 -5.04 22.83
N ASN A 96 -3.40 -6.19 23.26
CA ASN A 96 -4.68 -6.25 23.96
C ASN A 96 -4.65 -5.55 25.33
N GLN A 97 -3.57 -5.70 26.10
CA GLN A 97 -3.41 -5.04 27.40
C GLN A 97 -3.47 -3.51 27.28
N HIS A 98 -2.96 -2.96 26.18
CA HIS A 98 -2.94 -1.52 25.93
C HIS A 98 -4.04 -1.04 24.97
N ASN A 99 -5.00 -1.89 24.61
CA ASN A 99 -6.09 -1.58 23.68
C ASN A 99 -5.60 -1.06 22.31
N VAL A 100 -4.47 -1.58 21.83
CA VAL A 100 -3.97 -1.28 20.48
C VAL A 100 -4.88 -1.94 19.46
N SER A 101 -5.44 -1.15 18.53
CA SER A 101 -6.35 -1.66 17.51
C SER A 101 -5.59 -2.47 16.47
N LEU A 102 -5.82 -3.79 16.45
CA LEU A 102 -5.23 -4.69 15.46
C LEU A 102 -6.15 -4.86 14.24
N ASN A 103 -5.56 -5.12 13.09
CA ASN A 103 -6.31 -5.44 11.88
C ASN A 103 -6.88 -6.87 11.96
N SER A 104 -7.92 -7.12 11.16
CA SER A 104 -8.62 -8.40 11.05
C SER A 104 -7.67 -9.54 10.66
N ARG A 105 -6.61 -9.28 9.89
CA ARG A 105 -5.60 -10.30 9.56
C ARG A 105 -4.84 -10.79 10.80
N LEU A 106 -4.29 -9.90 11.62
CA LEU A 106 -3.60 -10.28 12.84
C LEU A 106 -4.56 -10.91 13.86
N ASN A 107 -5.83 -10.48 13.87
CA ASN A 107 -6.87 -11.17 14.64
C ASN A 107 -7.09 -12.60 14.13
N ALA A 108 -7.12 -12.84 12.81
CA ALA A 108 -7.18 -14.20 12.26
C ALA A 108 -5.97 -15.04 12.69
N THR A 109 -4.76 -14.49 12.59
CA THR A 109 -3.51 -15.12 13.02
C THR A 109 -3.54 -15.55 14.48
N SER A 110 -4.07 -14.69 15.35
CA SER A 110 -4.21 -15.01 16.78
C SER A 110 -5.05 -16.25 17.04
N LYS A 111 -6.04 -16.53 16.18
CA LYS A 111 -6.95 -17.67 16.37
C LYS A 111 -6.26 -19.01 16.19
N PHE A 112 -5.29 -19.07 15.29
CA PHE A 112 -4.63 -20.34 14.96
C PHE A 112 -3.21 -20.48 15.53
N LEU A 113 -2.57 -19.38 15.96
CA LEU A 113 -1.27 -19.44 16.65
C LEU A 113 -1.37 -19.49 18.19
N ILE A 114 -2.51 -19.12 18.78
CA ILE A 114 -2.65 -19.00 20.24
C ILE A 114 -3.64 -20.02 20.78
N GLY A 115 -3.18 -20.84 21.73
CA GLY A 115 -4.06 -21.71 22.52
C GLY A 115 -4.61 -22.93 21.75
N ILE A 116 -3.98 -23.28 20.63
CA ILE A 116 -4.35 -24.44 19.81
C ILE A 116 -3.52 -25.65 20.20
N ASN A 117 -4.17 -26.79 20.46
CA ASN A 117 -3.50 -28.01 20.92
C ASN A 117 -3.80 -29.23 20.04
N THR A 118 -4.93 -29.22 19.33
CA THR A 118 -5.41 -30.35 18.54
C THR A 118 -5.83 -29.92 17.15
N ILE A 119 -5.84 -30.85 16.19
CA ILE A 119 -6.35 -30.56 14.85
C ILE A 119 -7.83 -30.15 14.86
N SER A 120 -8.63 -30.67 15.79
CA SER A 120 -10.04 -30.29 15.90
C SER A 120 -10.23 -28.85 16.41
N ASP A 121 -9.26 -28.28 17.14
CA ASP A 121 -9.29 -26.86 17.46
C ASP A 121 -9.19 -26.01 16.18
N TYR A 122 -8.29 -26.38 15.25
CA TYR A 122 -8.23 -25.75 13.92
C TYR A 122 -9.56 -25.92 13.17
N GLU A 123 -10.13 -27.12 13.12
CA GLU A 123 -11.42 -27.37 12.45
C GLU A 123 -12.56 -26.48 12.97
N ASN A 124 -12.56 -26.15 14.26
CA ASN A 124 -13.61 -25.37 14.92
C ASN A 124 -13.50 -23.86 14.62
N ILE A 125 -12.31 -23.36 14.30
CA ILE A 125 -12.06 -21.93 14.07
C ILE A 125 -12.05 -21.53 12.59
N ILE A 126 -12.21 -22.47 11.64
CA ILE A 126 -12.15 -22.18 10.19
C ILE A 126 -13.02 -20.98 9.82
N ASN A 127 -14.29 -20.97 10.23
CA ASN A 127 -15.21 -19.89 9.86
C ASN A 127 -14.80 -18.53 10.45
N GLU A 128 -14.25 -18.52 11.67
CA GLU A 128 -13.79 -17.28 12.30
C GLU A 128 -12.52 -16.75 11.61
N VAL A 129 -11.58 -17.65 11.26
CA VAL A 129 -10.39 -17.30 10.47
C VAL A 129 -10.80 -16.73 9.12
N LEU A 130 -11.66 -17.43 8.37
CA LEU A 130 -12.12 -16.98 7.06
C LEU A 130 -12.91 -15.66 7.14
N SER A 131 -13.75 -15.47 8.15
CA SER A 131 -14.48 -14.21 8.35
C SER A 131 -13.53 -13.02 8.60
N ASN A 132 -12.51 -13.21 9.43
CA ASN A 132 -11.49 -12.18 9.69
C ASN A 132 -10.64 -11.91 8.45
N LEU A 133 -10.24 -12.94 7.70
CA LEU A 133 -9.50 -12.78 6.45
C LEU A 133 -10.34 -12.11 5.36
N SER A 134 -11.65 -12.38 5.31
CA SER A 134 -12.60 -11.67 4.45
C SER A 134 -12.70 -10.19 4.81
N ALA A 135 -12.82 -9.85 6.09
CA ALA A 135 -12.82 -8.46 6.54
C ALA A 135 -11.52 -7.74 6.17
N SER A 136 -10.38 -8.41 6.40
CA SER A 136 -9.06 -7.94 6.02
C SER A 136 -8.98 -7.65 4.51
N PHE A 137 -9.32 -8.64 3.68
CA PHE A 137 -9.30 -8.55 2.22
C PHE A 137 -10.16 -7.40 1.70
N LEU A 138 -11.38 -7.26 2.23
CA LEU A 138 -12.37 -6.32 1.70
C LEU A 138 -12.18 -4.89 2.21
N LYS A 139 -11.60 -4.70 3.40
CA LYS A 139 -11.63 -3.41 4.12
C LYS A 139 -10.27 -2.87 4.55
N GLU A 140 -9.26 -3.70 4.77
CA GLU A 140 -8.05 -3.29 5.51
C GLU A 140 -6.73 -3.50 4.78
N GLU A 141 -6.57 -4.54 3.95
CA GLU A 141 -5.31 -4.80 3.23
C GLU A 141 -5.36 -4.25 1.81
N ASP A 142 -4.27 -3.64 1.35
CA ASP A 142 -4.19 -2.96 0.04
C ASP A 142 -4.27 -3.94 -1.12
N ASN A 143 -3.79 -5.17 -0.92
CA ASN A 143 -3.86 -6.24 -1.90
C ASN A 143 -4.19 -7.58 -1.23
N GLU A 144 -4.46 -8.58 -2.06
CA GLU A 144 -4.82 -9.91 -1.56
C GLU A 144 -3.63 -10.69 -0.98
N GLN A 145 -2.40 -10.35 -1.32
CA GLN A 145 -1.21 -11.17 -1.07
C GLN A 145 -1.03 -11.50 0.42
N LYS A 146 -1.10 -10.49 1.31
CA LYS A 146 -0.95 -10.70 2.77
C LYS A 146 -2.08 -11.55 3.35
N THR A 147 -3.30 -11.36 2.87
CA THR A 147 -4.46 -12.16 3.31
C THR A 147 -4.31 -13.61 2.84
N ILE A 148 -3.95 -13.82 1.58
CA ILE A 148 -3.71 -15.15 0.99
C ILE A 148 -2.54 -15.85 1.68
N ALA A 149 -1.44 -15.13 1.96
CA ALA A 149 -0.32 -15.67 2.70
C ALA A 149 -0.72 -16.12 4.12
N THR A 150 -1.58 -15.37 4.80
CA THR A 150 -2.10 -15.76 6.13
C THR A 150 -2.97 -17.01 6.05
N LEU A 151 -3.80 -17.14 5.01
CA LEU A 151 -4.59 -18.35 4.77
C LEU A 151 -3.72 -19.57 4.49
N ILE A 152 -2.66 -19.40 3.69
CA ILE A 152 -1.67 -20.45 3.44
C ILE A 152 -1.00 -20.85 4.74
N GLN A 153 -0.59 -19.88 5.56
CA GLN A 153 0.04 -20.16 6.84
C GLN A 153 -0.90 -20.91 7.80
N TYR A 154 -2.19 -20.55 7.83
CA TYR A 154 -3.17 -21.31 8.59
C TYR A 154 -3.18 -22.79 8.24
N TYR A 155 -3.12 -23.12 6.94
CA TYR A 155 -2.98 -24.50 6.48
C TYR A 155 -1.60 -25.10 6.79
N THR A 156 -0.52 -24.31 6.69
CA THR A 156 0.85 -24.70 7.07
C THR A 156 0.93 -25.18 8.50
N GLU A 157 0.34 -24.45 9.44
CA GLU A 157 0.33 -24.86 10.84
C GLU A 157 -0.40 -26.19 11.05
N VAL A 158 -1.41 -26.51 10.24
CA VAL A 158 -2.09 -27.81 10.34
C VAL A 158 -1.21 -28.94 9.79
N PHE A 159 -0.75 -28.85 8.54
CA PHE A 159 -0.03 -29.98 7.96
C PHE A 159 1.34 -30.19 8.60
N TYR A 160 2.00 -29.12 9.06
CA TYR A 160 3.33 -29.22 9.66
C TYR A 160 3.26 -29.86 11.05
N ASN A 161 2.31 -29.43 11.88
CA ASN A 161 2.19 -29.94 13.25
C ASN A 161 1.59 -31.36 13.32
N PHE A 162 0.73 -31.74 12.36
CA PHE A 162 0.00 -33.02 12.43
C PHE A 162 0.29 -34.01 11.29
N GLY A 163 0.85 -33.56 10.16
CA GLY A 163 0.96 -34.38 8.95
C GLY A 163 1.87 -35.59 9.08
N GLN A 164 2.92 -35.51 9.90
CA GLN A 164 3.85 -36.62 10.16
C GLN A 164 3.20 -37.78 10.94
N GLN A 165 2.21 -37.47 11.79
CA GLN A 165 1.62 -38.42 12.74
C GLN A 165 0.19 -38.81 12.37
N ASN A 166 -0.52 -37.95 11.62
CA ASN A 166 -1.93 -38.11 11.33
C ASN A 166 -2.34 -37.45 10.00
N ILE A 167 -1.82 -38.00 8.91
CA ILE A 167 -2.09 -37.51 7.55
C ILE A 167 -3.57 -37.57 7.17
N GLU A 168 -4.31 -38.59 7.63
CA GLU A 168 -5.75 -38.74 7.34
C GLU A 168 -6.54 -37.55 7.87
N ARG A 169 -6.27 -37.11 9.11
CA ARG A 169 -6.90 -35.92 9.68
C ARG A 169 -6.51 -34.63 8.97
N VAL A 170 -5.27 -34.50 8.49
CA VAL A 170 -4.87 -33.34 7.66
C VAL A 170 -5.64 -33.32 6.34
N ILE A 171 -5.90 -34.48 5.72
CA ILE A 171 -6.73 -34.59 4.52
C ILE A 171 -8.17 -34.17 4.82
N GLU A 172 -8.76 -34.62 5.93
CA GLU A 172 -10.10 -34.21 6.36
C GLU A 172 -10.20 -32.70 6.58
N PHE A 173 -9.22 -32.11 7.29
CA PHE A 173 -9.13 -30.66 7.48
C PHE A 173 -9.04 -29.92 6.15
N ARG A 174 -8.16 -30.36 5.24
CA ARG A 174 -8.01 -29.76 3.91
C ARG A 174 -9.33 -29.76 3.14
N ASN A 175 -10.05 -30.89 3.14
CA ASN A 175 -11.33 -31.01 2.46
C ASN A 175 -12.38 -30.07 3.05
N LYS A 176 -12.44 -29.97 4.39
CA LYS A 176 -13.33 -29.04 5.08
C LYS A 176 -13.00 -27.58 4.74
N LEU A 177 -11.72 -27.21 4.74
CA LEU A 177 -11.28 -25.87 4.35
C LEU A 177 -11.68 -25.54 2.90
N LEU A 178 -11.51 -26.50 1.98
CA LEU A 178 -11.94 -26.35 0.58
C LEU A 178 -13.46 -26.15 0.45
N GLU A 179 -14.27 -26.92 1.19
CA GLU A 179 -15.73 -26.78 1.20
C GLU A 179 -16.15 -25.38 1.68
N GLU A 180 -15.55 -24.89 2.76
CA GLU A 180 -15.83 -23.54 3.27
C GLU A 180 -15.41 -22.46 2.27
N LEU A 181 -14.23 -22.58 1.66
CA LEU A 181 -13.72 -21.63 0.66
C LEU A 181 -14.58 -21.56 -0.60
N GLN A 182 -15.36 -22.60 -0.92
CA GLN A 182 -16.28 -22.60 -2.06
C GLN A 182 -17.60 -21.87 -1.78
N LYS A 183 -17.90 -21.54 -0.52
CA LYS A 183 -19.11 -20.77 -0.19
C LYS A 183 -19.02 -19.36 -0.74
N GLU A 184 -20.17 -18.81 -1.13
CA GLU A 184 -20.29 -17.47 -1.73
C GLU A 184 -19.63 -16.36 -0.90
N GLU A 185 -19.63 -16.50 0.43
CA GLU A 185 -19.01 -15.55 1.36
C GLU A 185 -17.48 -15.56 1.30
N TYR A 186 -16.85 -16.68 0.94
CA TYR A 186 -15.39 -16.86 1.00
C TYR A 186 -14.75 -17.15 -0.36
N LYS A 187 -15.56 -17.31 -1.43
CA LYS A 187 -15.07 -17.68 -2.77
C LYS A 187 -13.98 -16.77 -3.34
N PHE A 188 -13.94 -15.51 -2.92
CA PHE A 188 -12.89 -14.57 -3.36
C PHE A 188 -11.53 -14.82 -2.69
N LEU A 189 -11.48 -15.52 -1.56
CA LEU A 189 -10.25 -15.99 -0.94
C LEU A 189 -9.68 -17.23 -1.66
N TYR A 190 -10.51 -17.97 -2.41
CA TYR A 190 -10.10 -19.16 -3.15
C TYR A 190 -9.40 -18.81 -4.48
N THR A 191 -8.20 -18.24 -4.37
CA THR A 191 -7.39 -17.84 -5.52
C THR A 191 -6.65 -19.03 -6.15
N LYS A 192 -6.07 -18.82 -7.34
CA LYS A 192 -5.20 -19.80 -8.00
C LYS A 192 -4.07 -20.28 -7.08
N SER A 193 -3.46 -19.37 -6.32
CA SER A 193 -2.39 -19.69 -5.37
C SER A 193 -2.86 -20.62 -4.24
N ILE A 194 -4.06 -20.36 -3.69
CA ILE A 194 -4.65 -21.24 -2.67
C ILE A 194 -4.95 -22.62 -3.24
N TYR A 195 -5.53 -22.68 -4.44
CA TYR A 195 -5.78 -23.94 -5.12
C TYR A 195 -4.49 -24.76 -5.32
N GLU A 196 -3.42 -24.12 -5.80
CA GLU A 196 -2.12 -24.77 -5.99
C GLU A 196 -1.56 -25.33 -4.68
N VAL A 197 -1.54 -24.53 -3.61
CA VAL A 197 -1.06 -24.95 -2.28
C VAL A 197 -1.86 -26.12 -1.73
N LEU A 198 -3.20 -26.06 -1.79
CA LEU A 198 -4.06 -27.14 -1.30
C LEU A 198 -3.96 -28.41 -2.16
N SER A 199 -3.52 -28.28 -3.42
CA SER A 199 -3.33 -29.40 -4.35
C SER A 199 -1.98 -30.11 -4.20
N TYR A 200 -1.04 -29.57 -3.42
CA TYR A 200 0.25 -30.23 -3.20
C TYR A 200 0.11 -31.59 -2.52
N SER A 201 1.08 -32.47 -2.80
CA SER A 201 1.11 -33.80 -2.18
C SER A 201 1.43 -33.70 -0.69
N LEU A 202 0.76 -34.55 0.10
CA LEU A 202 1.01 -34.72 1.53
C LEU A 202 1.97 -35.89 1.81
N ASP A 203 2.51 -36.56 0.78
CA ASP A 203 3.34 -37.77 0.93
C ASP A 203 4.63 -37.49 1.72
N ASN A 204 5.19 -36.29 1.57
CA ASN A 204 6.35 -35.83 2.32
C ASN A 204 6.11 -34.41 2.85
N ILE A 205 5.96 -34.30 4.18
CA ILE A 205 5.64 -33.04 4.85
C ILE A 205 6.80 -32.03 4.75
N ASP A 206 8.05 -32.48 4.73
CA ASP A 206 9.20 -31.58 4.62
C ASP A 206 9.27 -30.97 3.22
N ASP A 207 9.07 -31.78 2.17
CA ASP A 207 9.02 -31.31 0.79
C ASP A 207 7.84 -30.35 0.57
N LEU A 208 6.67 -30.69 1.14
CA LEU A 208 5.49 -29.83 1.12
C LEU A 208 5.79 -28.49 1.80
N TYR A 209 6.40 -28.50 2.99
CA TYR A 209 6.75 -27.29 3.71
C TYR A 209 7.65 -26.38 2.87
N GLN A 210 8.67 -26.94 2.19
CA GLN A 210 9.54 -26.18 1.28
C GLN A 210 8.80 -25.63 0.06
N ALA A 211 7.92 -26.43 -0.56
CA ALA A 211 7.12 -26.00 -1.71
C ALA A 211 6.17 -24.85 -1.33
N VAL A 212 5.51 -24.95 -0.17
CA VAL A 212 4.64 -23.89 0.35
C VAL A 212 5.42 -22.62 0.68
N HIS A 213 6.63 -22.72 1.25
CA HIS A 213 7.47 -21.55 1.51
C HIS A 213 7.95 -20.88 0.22
N THR A 214 8.33 -21.67 -0.79
CA THR A 214 8.62 -21.14 -2.13
C THR A 214 7.40 -20.40 -2.70
N LYS A 215 6.20 -20.93 -2.49
CA LYS A 215 4.97 -20.30 -2.95
C LYS A 215 4.62 -19.02 -2.17
N LEU A 216 4.83 -19.02 -0.86
CA LEU A 216 4.70 -17.81 -0.03
C LEU A 216 5.69 -16.73 -0.48
N ASP A 217 6.91 -17.12 -0.85
CA ASP A 217 7.89 -16.22 -1.43
C ASP A 217 7.38 -15.63 -2.74
N GLU A 218 6.87 -16.43 -3.68
CA GLU A 218 6.26 -15.91 -4.92
C GLU A 218 5.10 -14.93 -4.68
N ILE A 219 4.30 -15.15 -3.63
CA ILE A 219 3.12 -14.32 -3.30
C ILE A 219 3.54 -13.02 -2.61
N LEU A 220 4.50 -13.09 -1.70
CA LEU A 220 4.96 -11.98 -0.85
C LEU A 220 6.15 -11.22 -1.45
N GLU A 221 6.86 -11.80 -2.41
CA GLU A 221 7.84 -11.06 -3.19
C GLU A 221 7.10 -9.90 -3.88
N ARG A 222 7.58 -8.68 -3.63
CA ARG A 222 7.23 -7.49 -4.42
C ARG A 222 7.24 -7.95 -5.87
N ALA A 223 6.07 -7.94 -6.52
CA ALA A 223 5.86 -8.63 -7.79
C ALA A 223 7.06 -8.45 -8.71
N SER A 224 7.90 -9.48 -8.80
CA SER A 224 9.10 -9.49 -9.63
C SER A 224 8.77 -9.71 -11.10
N GLN A 225 7.48 -9.65 -11.46
CA GLN A 225 7.09 -9.17 -12.77
C GLN A 225 7.30 -7.66 -12.78
N TYR A 226 8.56 -7.24 -12.88
CA TYR A 226 8.89 -6.00 -13.55
C TYR A 226 8.13 -6.08 -14.88
N LEU A 227 7.07 -5.29 -15.00
CA LEU A 227 6.54 -5.02 -16.33
C LEU A 227 7.73 -4.56 -17.14
N ALA A 228 7.89 -5.08 -18.36
CA ALA A 228 8.92 -4.56 -19.24
C ALA A 228 8.68 -3.06 -19.39
N PHE A 229 9.53 -2.27 -18.74
CA PHE A 229 9.35 -0.83 -18.67
C PHE A 229 9.58 -0.23 -20.05
N ASN A 230 8.63 0.56 -20.51
CA ASN A 230 8.81 1.32 -21.72
C ASN A 230 9.64 2.58 -21.41
N ILE A 231 10.87 2.61 -21.91
CA ILE A 231 11.82 3.71 -21.68
C ILE A 231 11.55 4.93 -22.59
N GLU A 232 10.51 4.90 -23.43
CA GLU A 232 10.13 6.07 -24.23
C GLU A 232 9.66 7.23 -23.34
N PRO A 233 10.23 8.44 -23.51
CA PRO A 233 9.94 9.58 -22.62
C PRO A 233 8.57 10.23 -22.85
N HIS A 234 7.81 9.81 -23.87
CA HIS A 234 6.54 10.43 -24.29
C HIS A 234 5.48 9.39 -24.63
N LEU A 235 5.04 8.63 -23.63
CA LEU A 235 3.96 7.66 -23.77
C LEU A 235 2.60 8.37 -23.75
N ILE A 236 1.80 8.18 -24.81
CA ILE A 236 0.44 8.71 -24.90
C ILE A 236 -0.49 7.71 -25.62
N GLU A 237 -1.73 7.60 -25.15
CA GLU A 237 -2.75 6.76 -25.79
C GLU A 237 -3.25 7.46 -27.06
N LEU A 238 -3.05 6.81 -28.22
CA LEU A 238 -3.42 7.31 -29.54
C LEU A 238 -4.20 6.23 -30.30
N ASP A 239 -5.06 6.68 -31.21
CA ASP A 239 -5.80 5.84 -32.17
C ASP A 239 -6.60 4.68 -31.52
N THR A 240 -7.04 4.87 -30.28
CA THR A 240 -7.96 3.97 -29.58
C THR A 240 -9.39 4.49 -29.64
N HIS A 241 -10.37 3.59 -29.51
CA HIS A 241 -11.77 3.99 -29.39
C HIS A 241 -12.00 5.03 -28.27
N TYR A 242 -11.33 4.83 -27.12
CA TYR A 242 -11.38 5.77 -26.00
C TYR A 242 -10.81 7.14 -26.38
N SER A 243 -9.65 7.18 -27.04
CA SER A 243 -9.00 8.44 -27.45
C SER A 243 -9.87 9.27 -28.40
N HIS A 244 -10.61 8.61 -29.30
CA HIS A 244 -11.56 9.28 -30.19
C HIS A 244 -12.79 9.80 -29.44
N LEU A 245 -13.37 9.04 -28.51
CA LEU A 245 -14.52 9.53 -27.74
C LEU A 245 -14.13 10.69 -26.81
N LEU A 246 -12.91 10.66 -26.28
CA LEU A 246 -12.38 11.74 -25.45
C LEU A 246 -12.29 13.08 -26.21
N THR A 247 -12.13 13.09 -27.54
CA THR A 247 -12.10 14.35 -28.31
C THR A 247 -13.44 15.08 -28.30
N GLU A 248 -14.54 14.34 -28.23
CA GLU A 248 -15.91 14.86 -28.34
C GLU A 248 -16.45 15.46 -27.04
N ILE A 249 -15.88 15.10 -25.88
CA ILE A 249 -16.32 15.62 -24.58
C ILE A 249 -15.54 16.86 -24.15
N SER A 250 -16.05 17.62 -23.18
CA SER A 250 -15.35 18.80 -22.67
C SER A 250 -14.21 18.43 -21.70
N ALA A 251 -13.23 19.33 -21.53
CA ALA A 251 -12.08 19.13 -20.65
C ALA A 251 -12.45 19.39 -19.18
N ASN A 252 -13.13 18.43 -18.55
CA ASN A 252 -13.33 18.40 -17.10
C ASN A 252 -13.42 16.96 -16.60
N PHE A 253 -13.10 16.75 -15.32
CA PHE A 253 -13.05 15.45 -14.67
C PHE A 253 -14.39 14.71 -14.73
N SER A 254 -15.51 15.43 -14.54
CA SER A 254 -16.85 14.83 -14.52
C SER A 254 -17.17 14.18 -15.87
N GLU A 255 -16.89 14.86 -16.97
CA GLU A 255 -17.14 14.34 -18.33
C GLU A 255 -16.23 13.14 -18.65
N ILE A 256 -14.94 13.21 -18.31
CA ILE A 256 -14.02 12.08 -18.48
C ILE A 256 -14.50 10.87 -17.69
N ARG A 257 -14.94 11.09 -16.45
CA ARG A 257 -15.52 10.03 -15.62
C ARG A 257 -16.81 9.48 -16.22
N ASN A 258 -17.72 10.32 -16.69
CA ASN A 258 -18.99 9.89 -17.28
C ASN A 258 -18.77 9.03 -18.51
N LEU A 259 -17.82 9.40 -19.39
CA LEU A 259 -17.40 8.56 -20.52
C LEU A 259 -16.93 7.17 -20.05
N CYS A 260 -16.09 7.10 -19.02
CA CYS A 260 -15.65 5.81 -18.48
C CYS A 260 -16.80 5.00 -17.84
N VAL A 261 -17.77 5.66 -17.19
CA VAL A 261 -18.96 5.02 -16.62
C VAL A 261 -19.81 4.40 -17.73
N GLU A 262 -20.05 5.14 -18.81
CA GLU A 262 -20.81 4.65 -19.96
C GLU A 262 -20.13 3.46 -20.62
N LEU A 263 -18.83 3.56 -20.91
CA LEU A 263 -18.06 2.47 -21.51
C LEU A 263 -17.97 1.24 -20.59
N TYR A 264 -17.79 1.45 -19.28
CA TYR A 264 -17.73 0.34 -18.33
C TYR A 264 -19.07 -0.39 -18.22
N SER A 265 -20.21 0.31 -18.32
CA SER A 265 -21.54 -0.30 -18.19
C SER A 265 -21.82 -1.42 -19.21
N VAL A 266 -21.11 -1.41 -20.35
CA VAL A 266 -21.23 -2.42 -21.41
C VAL A 266 -20.41 -3.67 -21.10
N VAL A 267 -19.34 -3.54 -20.32
CA VAL A 267 -18.36 -4.61 -20.04
C VAL A 267 -18.29 -4.98 -18.55
N SER A 268 -19.14 -4.40 -17.71
CA SER A 268 -19.03 -4.50 -16.25
C SER A 268 -19.16 -5.93 -15.76
N SER A 269 -18.25 -6.36 -14.90
CA SER A 269 -18.31 -7.64 -14.20
C SER A 269 -17.64 -7.56 -12.82
N ASP A 270 -18.10 -8.40 -11.89
CA ASP A 270 -17.48 -8.55 -10.57
C ASP A 270 -16.01 -8.98 -10.67
N GLU A 271 -15.67 -9.78 -11.68
CA GLU A 271 -14.30 -10.22 -11.93
C GLU A 271 -13.39 -9.04 -12.28
N ILE A 272 -13.83 -8.15 -13.19
CA ILE A 272 -13.07 -6.95 -13.53
C ILE A 272 -12.93 -6.04 -12.32
N PHE A 273 -14.01 -5.84 -11.54
CA PHE A 273 -13.97 -5.01 -10.34
C PHE A 273 -12.98 -5.56 -9.29
N ARG A 274 -13.02 -6.87 -9.02
CA ARG A 274 -12.08 -7.53 -8.11
C ARG A 274 -10.65 -7.50 -8.64
N SER A 275 -10.47 -7.55 -9.96
CA SER A 275 -9.15 -7.45 -10.57
C SER A 275 -8.45 -6.13 -10.27
N LEU A 276 -9.15 -5.08 -9.79
CA LEU A 276 -8.55 -3.82 -9.38
C LEU A 276 -7.79 -3.90 -8.05
N GLN A 277 -7.99 -4.97 -7.26
CA GLN A 277 -7.47 -5.13 -5.88
C GLN A 277 -7.56 -3.83 -5.08
N ARG A 278 -8.79 -3.35 -4.87
CA ARG A 278 -9.08 -2.10 -4.11
C ARG A 278 -8.39 -0.83 -4.63
N GLY A 279 -7.91 -0.86 -5.87
CA GLY A 279 -7.27 0.28 -6.53
C GLY A 279 -5.75 0.33 -6.37
N VAL A 280 -5.12 -0.75 -5.88
CA VAL A 280 -3.66 -0.84 -5.68
C VAL A 280 -2.99 -1.66 -6.79
N LYS A 281 -3.74 -2.51 -7.52
CA LYS A 281 -3.17 -3.31 -8.60
C LYS A 281 -2.68 -2.41 -9.73
N VAL A 282 -1.51 -2.74 -10.27
CA VAL A 282 -1.04 -2.18 -11.54
C VAL A 282 -2.00 -2.61 -12.66
N LEU A 283 -2.63 -1.62 -13.29
CA LEU A 283 -3.70 -1.84 -14.27
C LEU A 283 -3.07 -2.19 -15.62
N THR A 284 -3.33 -3.36 -16.20
CA THR A 284 -2.70 -3.79 -17.46
C THR A 284 -3.70 -3.88 -18.61
N GLU A 285 -4.99 -3.68 -18.34
CA GLU A 285 -6.06 -3.83 -19.33
C GLU A 285 -7.00 -2.62 -19.38
N GLN A 286 -7.54 -2.35 -20.57
CA GLN A 286 -8.45 -1.22 -20.79
C GLN A 286 -9.70 -1.28 -19.90
N ASN A 287 -10.28 -2.46 -19.68
CA ASN A 287 -11.47 -2.61 -18.85
C ASN A 287 -11.19 -2.26 -17.38
N GLN A 288 -9.98 -2.51 -16.90
CA GLN A 288 -9.57 -2.14 -15.55
C GLN A 288 -9.49 -0.62 -15.38
N LEU A 289 -8.96 0.08 -16.38
CA LEU A 289 -8.92 1.55 -16.40
C LEU A 289 -10.33 2.15 -16.29
N LEU A 290 -11.28 1.62 -17.07
CA LEU A 290 -12.69 2.05 -17.03
C LEU A 290 -13.32 1.76 -15.66
N ALA A 291 -13.15 0.53 -15.15
CA ALA A 291 -13.69 0.09 -13.88
C ALA A 291 -13.16 0.91 -12.70
N TYR A 292 -11.88 1.29 -12.73
CA TYR A 292 -11.26 2.13 -11.70
C TYR A 292 -11.92 3.51 -11.64
N LEU A 293 -12.04 4.20 -12.78
CA LEU A 293 -12.61 5.55 -12.80
C LEU A 293 -14.11 5.54 -12.45
N HIS A 294 -14.83 4.51 -12.90
CA HIS A 294 -16.22 4.27 -12.50
C HIS A 294 -16.35 4.19 -10.97
N SER A 295 -15.56 3.31 -10.34
CA SER A 295 -15.72 2.88 -8.95
C SER A 295 -15.10 3.84 -7.94
N TYR A 296 -13.92 4.40 -8.25
CA TYR A 296 -13.14 5.20 -7.31
C TYR A 296 -13.06 6.68 -7.70
N GLY A 297 -13.45 7.05 -8.93
CA GLY A 297 -13.27 8.41 -9.46
C GLY A 297 -13.88 9.52 -8.61
N LYS A 298 -15.10 9.34 -8.09
CA LYS A 298 -15.75 10.38 -7.26
C LYS A 298 -15.00 10.62 -5.95
N MET A 299 -14.62 9.54 -5.26
CA MET A 299 -13.86 9.61 -4.02
C MET A 299 -12.49 10.26 -4.26
N HIS A 300 -11.81 9.83 -5.33
CA HIS A 300 -10.51 10.35 -5.71
C HIS A 300 -10.57 11.87 -5.96
N GLN A 301 -11.52 12.34 -6.76
CA GLN A 301 -11.71 13.77 -7.02
C GLN A 301 -11.98 14.54 -5.74
N ALA A 302 -12.89 14.06 -4.90
CA ALA A 302 -13.25 14.75 -3.66
C ALA A 302 -12.05 14.90 -2.70
N LYS A 303 -11.20 13.86 -2.60
CA LYS A 303 -9.97 13.93 -1.79
C LYS A 303 -8.98 14.94 -2.35
N MET A 304 -8.72 14.89 -3.66
CA MET A 304 -7.80 15.82 -4.33
C MET A 304 -8.24 17.27 -4.18
N ILE A 305 -9.51 17.58 -4.46
CA ILE A 305 -10.04 18.95 -4.29
C ILE A 305 -9.94 19.41 -2.83
N SER A 306 -10.21 18.53 -1.88
CA SER A 306 -10.07 18.85 -0.46
C SER A 306 -8.62 19.17 -0.07
N ALA A 307 -7.63 18.54 -0.71
CA ALA A 307 -6.21 18.75 -0.42
C ALA A 307 -5.63 19.96 -1.15
N ILE A 308 -6.12 20.27 -2.35
CA ILE A 308 -5.63 21.42 -3.13
C ILE A 308 -6.18 22.74 -2.58
N ARG A 309 -7.45 22.76 -2.16
CA ARG A 309 -8.15 24.00 -1.74
C ARG A 309 -7.43 24.85 -0.66
N PRO A 310 -6.74 24.28 0.34
CA PRO A 310 -6.04 25.07 1.35
C PRO A 310 -4.73 25.73 0.88
N ILE A 311 -4.24 25.39 -0.33
CA ILE A 311 -2.98 25.94 -0.86
C ILE A 311 -3.19 27.40 -1.24
N GLU A 312 -2.27 28.28 -0.79
CA GLU A 312 -2.36 29.71 -1.07
C GLU A 312 -2.07 29.98 -2.56
N GLU A 313 -2.86 30.83 -3.22
CA GLU A 313 -2.72 31.12 -4.66
C GLU A 313 -1.30 31.58 -5.03
N LYS A 314 -0.68 32.41 -4.19
CA LYS A 314 0.70 32.90 -4.39
C LYS A 314 1.73 31.77 -4.50
N ASP A 315 1.46 30.60 -3.91
CA ASP A 315 2.34 29.44 -4.01
C ASP A 315 2.24 28.74 -5.37
N LEU A 316 1.20 29.04 -6.15
CA LEU A 316 0.89 28.44 -7.45
C LEU A 316 1.08 29.40 -8.65
N GLN A 317 1.48 30.65 -8.39
CA GLN A 317 1.67 31.69 -9.41
C GLN A 317 3.05 31.66 -10.08
N GLU A 318 4.01 30.93 -9.52
CA GLU A 318 5.35 30.75 -10.09
C GLU A 318 5.34 29.78 -11.29
N GLU A 319 6.48 29.62 -11.97
CA GLU A 319 6.63 28.51 -12.94
C GLU A 319 6.67 27.17 -12.18
N LEU A 320 5.73 26.29 -12.51
CA LEU A 320 5.51 25.01 -11.84
C LEU A 320 6.11 23.84 -12.62
N GLU A 321 6.69 22.89 -11.88
CA GLU A 321 7.03 21.53 -12.33
C GLU A 321 6.15 20.55 -11.54
N VAL A 322 5.31 19.76 -12.20
CA VAL A 322 4.39 18.85 -11.53
C VAL A 322 4.87 17.41 -11.65
N TYR A 323 4.96 16.70 -10.53
CA TYR A 323 5.37 15.30 -10.43
C TYR A 323 4.20 14.49 -9.85
N ASP A 324 3.61 13.61 -10.66
CA ASP A 324 2.50 12.74 -10.27
C ASP A 324 3.03 11.32 -10.02
N TRP A 325 3.16 10.96 -8.74
CA TRP A 325 3.82 9.73 -8.28
C TRP A 325 2.82 8.59 -8.17
N GLY A 326 3.00 7.53 -8.97
CA GLY A 326 1.98 6.49 -9.12
C GLY A 326 0.72 7.05 -9.78
N CYS A 327 0.89 7.76 -10.91
CA CYS A 327 -0.17 8.62 -11.44
C CYS A 327 -1.41 7.86 -11.91
N GLY A 328 -1.32 6.55 -12.13
CA GLY A 328 -2.38 5.75 -12.75
C GLY A 328 -2.85 6.40 -14.04
N GLN A 329 -4.12 6.81 -14.09
CA GLN A 329 -4.72 7.49 -15.24
C GLN A 329 -4.64 9.03 -15.17
N GLY A 330 -3.74 9.59 -14.35
CA GLY A 330 -3.51 11.04 -14.24
C GLY A 330 -4.63 11.80 -13.52
N LEU A 331 -5.36 11.15 -12.62
CA LEU A 331 -6.54 11.73 -11.98
C LEU A 331 -6.19 12.88 -11.03
N ALA A 332 -5.09 12.75 -10.29
CA ALA A 332 -4.57 13.82 -9.44
C ALA A 332 -4.16 15.03 -10.29
N SER A 333 -3.39 14.80 -11.36
CA SER A 333 -3.02 15.83 -12.34
C SER A 333 -4.24 16.54 -12.97
N VAL A 334 -5.28 15.79 -13.36
CA VAL A 334 -6.53 16.36 -13.89
C VAL A 334 -7.23 17.24 -12.86
N CYS A 335 -7.37 16.77 -11.62
CA CYS A 335 -8.00 17.56 -10.55
C CYS A 335 -7.20 18.84 -10.25
N PHE A 336 -5.87 18.77 -10.28
CA PHE A 336 -4.99 19.92 -10.09
C PHE A 336 -5.15 20.94 -11.23
N LEU A 337 -5.12 20.50 -12.49
CA LEU A 337 -5.35 21.37 -13.65
C LEU A 337 -6.72 22.03 -13.62
N GLU A 338 -7.77 21.25 -13.35
CA GLU A 338 -9.13 21.76 -13.26
C GLU A 338 -9.27 22.81 -12.15
N HIS A 339 -8.63 22.59 -10.99
CA HIS A 339 -8.61 23.58 -9.91
C HIS A 339 -7.96 24.90 -10.35
N LEU A 340 -6.77 24.82 -10.97
CA LEU A 340 -6.04 26.00 -11.46
C LEU A 340 -6.85 26.79 -12.51
N ILE A 341 -7.52 26.09 -13.43
CA ILE A 341 -8.37 26.70 -14.46
C ILE A 341 -9.57 27.41 -13.80
N ASN A 342 -10.22 26.75 -12.83
CA ASN A 342 -11.43 27.27 -12.20
C ASN A 342 -11.19 28.47 -11.27
N GLN A 343 -9.99 28.59 -10.68
CA GLN A 343 -9.64 29.72 -9.81
C GLN A 343 -9.15 30.95 -10.58
N GLU A 344 -9.11 30.91 -11.92
CA GLU A 344 -8.49 31.95 -12.76
C GLU A 344 -7.05 32.31 -12.32
N THR A 345 -6.37 31.39 -11.62
CA THR A 345 -5.02 31.61 -11.13
C THR A 345 -4.10 31.83 -12.32
N HIS A 346 -3.30 32.90 -12.29
CA HIS A 346 -2.22 33.05 -13.27
C HIS A 346 -1.13 32.02 -12.97
N TYR A 347 -1.23 30.84 -13.59
CA TYR A 347 -0.26 29.76 -13.44
C TYR A 347 0.54 29.55 -14.74
N SER A 348 1.76 29.05 -14.61
CA SER A 348 2.55 28.54 -15.72
C SER A 348 3.10 27.18 -15.35
N ILE A 349 2.63 26.11 -16.02
CA ILE A 349 3.20 24.77 -15.82
C ILE A 349 4.15 24.48 -16.97
N LYS A 350 5.43 24.32 -16.63
CA LYS A 350 6.49 23.95 -17.58
C LYS A 350 6.32 22.50 -18.04
N ASN A 351 6.24 21.58 -17.10
CA ASN A 351 6.08 20.16 -17.38
C ASN A 351 5.18 19.44 -16.35
N PHE A 352 4.57 18.35 -16.84
CA PHE A 352 4.08 17.25 -16.02
C PHE A 352 5.03 16.08 -16.21
N THR A 353 5.54 15.54 -15.11
CA THR A 353 6.28 14.29 -15.06
C THR A 353 5.36 13.25 -14.42
N LEU A 354 4.99 12.24 -15.20
CA LEU A 354 4.09 11.17 -14.81
C LEU A 354 4.92 9.93 -14.50
N ILE A 355 4.76 9.38 -13.30
CA ILE A 355 5.48 8.18 -12.86
C ILE A 355 4.47 7.08 -12.59
N GLU A 356 4.54 5.98 -13.35
CA GLU A 356 3.58 4.88 -13.22
C GLU A 356 4.12 3.61 -13.90
N PRO A 357 4.14 2.44 -13.23
CA PRO A 357 4.60 1.18 -13.82
C PRO A 357 3.66 0.63 -14.92
N SER A 358 2.36 0.97 -14.90
CA SER A 358 1.43 0.60 -15.97
C SER A 358 1.62 1.45 -17.23
N GLU A 359 2.08 0.83 -18.32
CA GLU A 359 2.21 1.49 -19.61
C GLU A 359 0.86 1.97 -20.16
N ILE A 360 -0.24 1.20 -20.01
CA ILE A 360 -1.55 1.61 -20.51
C ILE A 360 -2.15 2.75 -19.66
N ALA A 361 -1.92 2.76 -18.35
CA ALA A 361 -2.41 3.82 -17.47
C ALA A 361 -1.65 5.13 -17.71
N ILE A 362 -0.31 5.10 -17.79
CA ILE A 362 0.50 6.31 -18.04
C ILE A 362 0.21 6.92 -19.42
N LYS A 363 0.00 6.08 -20.45
CA LYS A 363 -0.47 6.55 -21.78
C LYS A 363 -1.80 7.28 -21.67
N ARG A 364 -2.74 6.76 -20.89
CA ARG A 364 -4.05 7.39 -20.65
C ARG A 364 -3.93 8.67 -19.83
N ALA A 365 -3.03 8.71 -18.83
CA ALA A 365 -2.75 9.90 -18.04
C ALA A 365 -2.24 11.05 -18.92
N SER A 366 -1.27 10.78 -19.80
CA SER A 366 -0.78 11.75 -20.79
C SER A 366 -1.89 12.27 -21.69
N LEU A 367 -2.76 11.37 -22.17
CA LEU A 367 -3.91 11.74 -23.01
C LEU A 367 -4.89 12.65 -22.25
N HIS A 368 -5.21 12.32 -21.00
CA HIS A 368 -6.06 13.16 -20.14
C HIS A 368 -5.45 14.55 -19.95
N ILE A 369 -4.18 14.66 -19.58
CA ILE A 369 -3.53 15.96 -19.37
C ILE A 369 -3.51 16.78 -20.67
N ARG A 370 -3.26 16.13 -21.82
CA ARG A 370 -3.25 16.78 -23.13
C ARG A 370 -4.62 17.36 -23.52
N LYS A 371 -5.72 16.82 -22.98
CA LYS A 371 -7.07 17.37 -23.12
C LYS A 371 -7.22 18.75 -22.47
N PHE A 372 -6.50 19.01 -21.37
CA PHE A 372 -6.52 20.28 -20.63
C PHE A 372 -5.44 21.26 -21.10
N THR A 373 -4.27 20.79 -21.55
CA THR A 373 -3.16 21.67 -21.96
C THR A 373 -2.46 21.21 -23.23
N LYS A 374 -2.36 22.11 -24.21
CA LYS A 374 -1.65 21.87 -25.49
C LYS A 374 -0.16 22.24 -25.46
N LYS A 375 0.24 23.12 -24.55
CA LYS A 375 1.60 23.72 -24.55
C LYS A 375 2.54 23.13 -23.51
N THR A 376 2.00 22.58 -22.43
CA THR A 376 2.81 21.99 -21.35
C THR A 376 3.51 20.73 -21.82
N GLN A 377 4.79 20.59 -21.50
CA GLN A 377 5.53 19.36 -21.77
C GLN A 377 5.01 18.22 -20.89
N ILE A 378 4.87 17.02 -21.44
CA ILE A 378 4.51 15.82 -20.67
C ILE A 378 5.68 14.86 -20.79
N ILE A 379 6.23 14.46 -19.66
CA ILE A 379 7.33 13.52 -19.52
C ILE A 379 6.76 12.27 -18.85
N THR A 380 7.05 11.10 -19.39
CA THR A 380 6.59 9.83 -18.84
C THR A 380 7.75 8.99 -18.36
N ILE A 381 7.68 8.50 -17.12
CA ILE A 381 8.62 7.56 -16.51
C ILE A 381 7.83 6.30 -16.19
N ASN A 382 7.90 5.32 -17.09
CA ASN A 382 7.20 4.05 -16.89
C ASN A 382 8.04 3.11 -16.01
N LYS A 383 8.07 3.38 -14.70
CA LYS A 383 8.78 2.58 -13.69
C LYS A 383 7.96 2.50 -12.41
N ASP A 384 8.18 1.44 -11.61
CA ASP A 384 7.78 1.46 -10.20
C ASP A 384 8.70 2.37 -9.38
N LEU A 385 8.28 2.68 -8.14
CA LEU A 385 9.00 3.64 -7.28
C LEU A 385 10.40 3.15 -6.85
N ASP A 386 10.59 1.85 -6.66
CA ASP A 386 11.89 1.28 -6.24
C ASP A 386 12.89 1.20 -7.40
N SER A 387 12.41 1.26 -8.63
CA SER A 387 13.22 1.23 -9.86
C SER A 387 13.63 2.62 -10.36
N LEU A 388 13.21 3.69 -9.66
CA LEU A 388 13.56 5.06 -9.99
C LEU A 388 15.01 5.36 -9.63
N GLU A 389 15.65 6.16 -10.47
CA GLU A 389 17.02 6.63 -10.29
C GLU A 389 17.06 8.16 -10.39
N SER A 390 18.07 8.79 -9.79
CA SER A 390 18.22 10.25 -9.86
C SER A 390 18.29 10.78 -11.30
N THR A 391 18.82 9.99 -12.24
CA THR A 391 18.89 10.35 -13.67
C THR A 391 17.54 10.37 -14.37
N ASP A 392 16.47 9.86 -13.75
CA ASP A 392 15.12 9.94 -14.30
C ASP A 392 14.53 11.35 -14.17
N PHE A 393 15.13 12.23 -13.37
CA PHE A 393 14.60 13.55 -13.06
C PHE A 393 15.51 14.68 -13.54
N GLU A 394 14.90 15.62 -14.26
CA GLU A 394 15.50 16.91 -14.55
C GLU A 394 14.65 18.00 -13.90
N SER A 395 15.11 18.55 -12.78
CA SER A 395 14.43 19.65 -12.07
C SER A 395 15.27 20.92 -12.06
N LYS A 396 14.61 22.08 -12.15
CA LYS A 396 15.27 23.39 -12.02
C LYS A 396 15.01 23.99 -10.65
N GLU A 397 16.06 24.42 -9.97
CA GLU A 397 15.98 24.97 -8.60
C GLU A 397 14.98 26.14 -8.47
N ASN A 398 14.89 27.01 -9.47
CA ASN A 398 14.05 28.20 -9.46
C ASN A 398 12.54 27.94 -9.66
N ASN A 399 12.15 26.73 -10.06
CA ASN A 399 10.75 26.40 -10.31
C ASN A 399 10.11 25.85 -9.02
N THR A 400 8.81 26.11 -8.80
CA THR A 400 8.08 25.46 -7.71
C THR A 400 7.71 24.04 -8.12
N LYS A 401 8.11 23.04 -7.32
CA LYS A 401 7.77 21.64 -7.55
C LYS A 401 6.48 21.28 -6.84
N ILE A 402 5.52 20.74 -7.57
CA ILE A 402 4.27 20.21 -7.02
C ILE A 402 4.36 18.69 -7.07
N HIS A 403 4.37 18.05 -5.91
CA HIS A 403 4.37 16.59 -5.78
C HIS A 403 2.96 16.11 -5.46
N LEU A 404 2.37 15.36 -6.37
CA LEU A 404 1.07 14.73 -6.19
C LEU A 404 1.30 13.27 -5.77
N PHE A 405 0.91 12.95 -4.54
CA PHE A 405 0.93 11.60 -4.00
C PHE A 405 -0.50 11.16 -3.70
N SER A 406 -1.18 10.56 -4.68
CA SER A 406 -2.58 10.16 -4.54
C SER A 406 -2.76 8.65 -4.42
N ASN A 407 -3.12 8.19 -3.23
CA ASN A 407 -3.34 6.79 -2.86
C ASN A 407 -2.11 5.90 -3.16
N ILE A 408 -0.93 6.44 -2.90
CA ILE A 408 0.34 5.78 -3.18
C ILE A 408 1.19 5.62 -1.91
N LEU A 409 1.21 6.61 -1.01
CA LEU A 409 2.06 6.55 0.20
C LEU A 409 1.58 5.52 1.22
N ASP A 410 0.29 5.16 1.18
CA ASP A 410 -0.31 4.10 1.99
C ASP A 410 0.06 2.67 1.52
N VAL A 411 0.66 2.52 0.34
CA VAL A 411 0.97 1.20 -0.23
C VAL A 411 2.28 0.63 0.33
N ASP A 412 2.30 -0.68 0.63
CA ASP A 412 3.48 -1.41 1.20
C ASP A 412 4.48 -1.93 0.15
N LEU A 413 4.28 -1.59 -1.12
CA LEU A 413 4.98 -2.22 -2.24
C LEU A 413 6.32 -1.55 -2.60
N PHE A 414 6.73 -0.53 -1.85
CA PHE A 414 7.96 0.23 -2.11
C PHE A 414 8.66 0.67 -0.81
N SER A 415 9.95 0.97 -0.93
CA SER A 415 10.80 1.52 0.11
C SER A 415 10.52 3.01 0.29
N MET A 416 9.98 3.40 1.44
CA MET A 416 9.73 4.82 1.71
C MET A 416 11.04 5.59 1.94
N SER A 417 12.03 4.93 2.54
CA SER A 417 13.38 5.48 2.73
C SER A 417 14.01 5.87 1.40
N ASP A 418 13.94 4.99 0.40
CA ASP A 418 14.54 5.25 -0.92
C ASP A 418 13.82 6.38 -1.65
N LEU A 419 12.48 6.42 -1.58
CA LEU A 419 11.69 7.51 -2.14
C LEU A 419 12.04 8.87 -1.50
N ILE A 420 12.16 8.94 -0.17
CA ILE A 420 12.51 10.17 0.54
C ILE A 420 13.90 10.66 0.14
N ASN A 421 14.87 9.75 0.05
CA ASN A 421 16.23 10.09 -0.37
C ASN A 421 16.26 10.60 -1.81
N LEU A 422 15.57 9.89 -2.72
CA LEU A 422 15.41 10.30 -4.11
C LEU A 422 14.82 11.73 -4.21
N ILE A 423 13.80 12.03 -3.40
CA ILE A 423 13.18 13.36 -3.39
C ILE A 423 14.18 14.43 -2.90
N LYS A 424 14.82 14.19 -1.76
CA LYS A 424 15.78 15.11 -1.15
C LYS A 424 16.97 15.39 -2.08
N ASP A 425 17.39 14.41 -2.86
CA ASP A 425 18.54 14.53 -3.76
C ASP A 425 18.20 15.30 -5.03
N ASN A 426 17.00 15.13 -5.59
CA ASN A 426 16.65 15.62 -6.93
C ASN A 426 15.87 16.93 -6.98
N PHE A 427 15.06 17.28 -5.97
CA PHE A 427 14.13 18.41 -6.07
C PHE A 427 14.53 19.59 -5.17
N LYS A 428 15.62 20.30 -5.51
CA LYS A 428 16.09 21.49 -4.75
C LYS A 428 15.14 22.68 -4.83
N GLY A 429 15.25 23.66 -3.93
CA GLY A 429 14.38 24.85 -3.94
C GLY A 429 12.97 24.55 -3.39
N LYS A 430 11.96 25.30 -3.86
CA LYS A 430 10.59 25.27 -3.30
C LYS A 430 9.80 24.04 -3.75
N ASN A 431 9.28 23.28 -2.80
CA ASN A 431 8.50 22.07 -3.00
C ASN A 431 7.18 22.15 -2.23
N ILE A 432 6.09 21.69 -2.85
CA ILE A 432 4.76 21.55 -2.26
C ILE A 432 4.31 20.11 -2.46
N PHE A 433 4.02 19.44 -1.36
CA PHE A 433 3.59 18.05 -1.32
C PHE A 433 2.09 18.00 -1.04
N ILE A 434 1.36 17.29 -1.91
CA ILE A 434 -0.08 17.06 -1.80
C ILE A 434 -0.28 15.54 -1.67
N CYS A 435 -0.37 15.08 -0.43
CA CYS A 435 -0.52 13.68 -0.11
C CYS A 435 -1.98 13.41 0.25
N VAL A 436 -2.62 12.50 -0.49
CA VAL A 436 -3.99 12.06 -0.22
C VAL A 436 -4.08 10.54 -0.23
N SER A 437 -4.78 9.97 0.75
CA SER A 437 -5.03 8.53 0.86
C SER A 437 -6.42 8.29 1.46
N PRO A 438 -7.04 7.11 1.30
CA PRO A 438 -8.16 6.72 2.16
C PRO A 438 -7.64 6.44 3.59
N HIS A 439 -8.51 6.51 4.59
CA HIS A 439 -8.14 6.01 5.93
C HIS A 439 -8.32 4.49 5.95
N VAL A 440 -7.23 3.75 5.74
CA VAL A 440 -7.23 2.27 5.76
C VAL A 440 -7.09 1.75 7.19
N SER A 441 -6.03 2.15 7.88
CA SER A 441 -5.77 1.81 9.28
C SER A 441 -4.90 2.87 9.94
N ASN A 442 -4.75 2.80 11.27
CA ASN A 442 -3.84 3.69 11.99
C ASN A 442 -2.39 3.51 11.51
N PHE A 443 -1.95 2.28 11.25
CA PHE A 443 -0.58 1.98 10.80
C PHE A 443 -0.29 2.55 9.40
N LYS A 444 -1.28 2.52 8.51
CA LYS A 444 -1.18 3.12 7.17
C LYS A 444 -1.15 4.64 7.22
N THR A 445 -1.92 5.22 8.13
CA THR A 445 -1.89 6.66 8.39
C THR A 445 -0.52 7.06 8.94
N GLU A 446 0.01 6.30 9.91
CA GLU A 446 1.35 6.53 10.49
C GLU A 446 2.46 6.44 9.44
N ARG A 447 2.35 5.56 8.45
CA ARG A 447 3.30 5.51 7.32
C ARG A 447 3.36 6.85 6.56
N ILE A 448 2.20 7.49 6.36
CA ILE A 448 2.11 8.81 5.71
C ILE A 448 2.65 9.90 6.65
N ASP A 449 2.31 9.85 7.94
CA ASP A 449 2.80 10.79 8.94
C ASP A 449 4.33 10.76 9.05
N SER A 450 4.90 9.56 9.10
CA SER A 450 6.34 9.33 9.08
C SER A 450 7.02 9.88 7.80
N PHE A 451 6.35 9.82 6.63
CA PHE A 451 6.85 10.49 5.42
C PHE A 451 6.93 12.01 5.60
N VAL A 452 5.87 12.64 6.13
CA VAL A 452 5.85 14.10 6.41
C VAL A 452 6.93 14.49 7.43
N ASP A 453 7.04 13.72 8.51
CA ASP A 453 8.01 13.92 9.59
C ASP A 453 9.45 13.93 9.08
N SER A 454 9.74 13.13 8.04
CA SER A 454 11.08 13.07 7.42
C SER A 454 11.54 14.40 6.80
N PHE A 455 10.60 15.34 6.59
CA PHE A 455 10.85 16.70 6.11
C PHE A 455 10.64 17.79 7.17
N SER A 456 10.07 17.44 8.33
CA SER A 456 9.65 18.40 9.37
C SER A 456 10.82 19.19 10.00
N ASN A 457 12.01 18.59 10.05
CA ASN A 457 13.22 19.24 10.57
C ASN A 457 13.81 20.29 9.61
N ASN A 458 13.27 20.44 8.39
CA ASN A 458 13.68 21.51 7.49
C ASN A 458 13.18 22.87 8.02
N LEU A 459 14.08 23.86 8.12
CA LEU A 459 13.76 25.19 8.66
C LEU A 459 12.62 25.92 7.91
N ASN A 460 12.41 25.58 6.64
CA ASN A 460 11.38 26.17 5.78
C ASN A 460 10.11 25.31 5.70
N PHE A 461 10.00 24.25 6.51
CA PHE A 461 8.82 23.39 6.56
C PHE A 461 7.60 24.17 7.05
N LYS A 462 6.50 24.08 6.30
CA LYS A 462 5.18 24.57 6.70
C LYS A 462 4.12 23.53 6.35
N LEU A 463 3.46 23.02 7.39
CA LEU A 463 2.24 22.24 7.26
C LEU A 463 1.07 23.17 6.86
N ILE A 464 0.37 22.81 5.80
CA ILE A 464 -0.76 23.56 5.21
C ILE A 464 -2.09 22.90 5.59
N ALA A 465 -2.15 21.56 5.52
CA ALA A 465 -3.33 20.81 5.91
C ALA A 465 -2.94 19.46 6.54
N ASP A 466 -3.70 19.07 7.57
CA ASP A 466 -3.61 17.81 8.28
C ASP A 466 -5.04 17.37 8.63
N ILE A 467 -5.53 16.37 7.92
CA ILE A 467 -6.89 15.84 8.09
C ILE A 467 -6.81 14.32 8.08
N SER A 468 -7.42 13.68 9.08
CA SER A 468 -7.62 12.23 9.12
C SER A 468 -9.06 11.95 9.54
N GLU A 469 -9.84 11.40 8.63
CA GLU A 469 -11.26 11.10 8.83
C GLU A 469 -11.56 9.69 8.32
N ARG A 470 -12.14 8.88 9.20
CA ARG A 470 -12.60 7.51 8.94
C ARG A 470 -13.92 7.53 8.16
N ASN A 471 -14.34 6.35 7.71
CA ASN A 471 -15.61 6.20 7.02
C ASN A 471 -16.76 6.67 7.93
N GLY A 472 -17.54 7.64 7.44
CA GLY A 472 -18.64 8.26 8.18
C GLY A 472 -18.26 9.51 8.98
N GLU A 473 -16.96 9.82 9.12
CA GLU A 473 -16.50 11.06 9.76
C GLU A 473 -16.46 12.22 8.75
N TRP A 474 -16.21 11.93 7.46
CA TRP A 474 -16.21 12.94 6.41
C TRP A 474 -17.63 13.37 6.00
N VAL A 475 -18.13 14.42 6.65
CA VAL A 475 -19.48 14.98 6.46
C VAL A 475 -19.83 15.17 4.98
N GLY A 476 -20.99 14.66 4.58
CA GLY A 476 -21.51 14.75 3.21
C GLY A 476 -21.07 13.60 2.29
N THR A 477 -20.24 12.68 2.78
CA THR A 477 -19.83 11.48 2.04
C THR A 477 -19.88 10.25 2.96
N THR A 478 -19.73 9.05 2.38
CA THR A 478 -19.50 7.80 3.12
C THR A 478 -18.04 7.34 3.04
N TRP A 479 -17.17 8.19 2.50
CA TRP A 479 -15.76 7.86 2.29
C TRP A 479 -14.93 8.26 3.50
N SER A 480 -13.66 7.86 3.45
CA SER A 480 -12.61 8.30 4.35
C SER A 480 -11.56 9.09 3.60
N ARG A 481 -10.76 9.84 4.34
CA ARG A 481 -9.61 10.58 3.80
C ARG A 481 -8.52 10.75 4.84
N VAL A 482 -7.28 10.68 4.37
CA VAL A 482 -6.09 11.17 5.02
C VAL A 482 -5.49 12.19 4.07
N ILE A 483 -5.26 13.41 4.55
CA ILE A 483 -4.69 14.51 3.78
C ILE A 483 -3.52 15.08 4.57
N ARG A 484 -2.36 15.13 3.92
CA ARG A 484 -1.20 15.87 4.37
C ARG A 484 -0.76 16.80 3.25
N VAL A 485 -0.80 18.10 3.50
CA VAL A 485 -0.33 19.10 2.55
C VAL A 485 0.70 19.93 3.26
N PHE A 486 1.90 20.00 2.72
CA PHE A 486 2.99 20.75 3.30
C PHE A 486 3.89 21.32 2.21
N LYS A 487 4.67 22.33 2.56
CA LYS A 487 5.69 22.89 1.69
C LYS A 487 6.99 23.06 2.44
N LEU A 488 8.09 23.01 1.71
CA LEU A 488 9.41 23.35 2.21
C LEU A 488 10.31 23.84 1.09
N SER A 489 11.48 24.36 1.46
CA SER A 489 12.57 24.61 0.53
C SER A 489 13.79 23.84 0.98
N PHE A 490 14.33 22.98 0.12
CA PHE A 490 15.61 22.31 0.35
C PHE A 490 16.79 23.23 0.10
#